data_AF-A0A847L5B1-F1
#
_entry.id   AF-A0A847L5B1-F1
#
_cell.length_a   1.000
_cell.length_b   1.000
_cell.length_c   1.000
_cell.angle_alpha   90.00
_cell.angle_beta   90.00
_cell.angle_gamma   90.00
#
_symmetry.space_group_name_H-M   'P 1'
#
loop_
_entity.id
_entity.type
_entity.pdbx_description
1 polymer ?
#
loop_
_entity_poly.entity_id
_entity_poly.type
_entity_poly.pdbx_seq_one_letter_code
_entity_poly.pdbx_strand_id
1 'polypeptide(L)'
;MEKRKPTIKEIRKKEILDAAKKVFIAKGFSATTMENIIAETSLSKGGFYYYYKSTVDILHDLMREGMSYRVSKMNEFMANYSGGLDKQALAEMLVDKMLDESDLMSVYVIYLQALKNNTELRDLYPVLVEETLDLTHADMTNASIGDFECFATDFMMYFMNTIMLGCEILDAREIFVKNRKFFIEVIKLYFEYYDKEK
;
A
#
# COMPACT_ATOMS: atom_id res chain seq x y z
N MET A 1 -9.49 -25.80 -1.85
CA MET A 1 -10.03 -25.29 -3.13
C MET A 1 -8.87 -25.20 -4.11
N GLU A 2 -9.01 -25.79 -5.29
CA GLU A 2 -7.99 -25.77 -6.34
C GLU A 2 -7.91 -24.35 -6.94
N LYS A 3 -6.73 -23.69 -6.90
CA LYS A 3 -6.57 -22.34 -7.45
C LYS A 3 -6.80 -22.37 -8.96
N ARG A 4 -7.79 -21.63 -9.45
CA ARG A 4 -8.10 -21.50 -10.89
C ARG A 4 -6.87 -20.98 -11.65
N LYS A 5 -6.58 -21.57 -12.80
CA LYS A 5 -5.50 -21.10 -13.69
C LYS A 5 -5.78 -19.67 -14.19
N PRO A 6 -4.79 -18.77 -14.17
CA PRO A 6 -4.98 -17.40 -14.64
C PRO A 6 -5.25 -17.38 -16.15
N THR A 7 -6.12 -16.48 -16.56
CA THR A 7 -6.43 -16.19 -17.96
C THR A 7 -5.26 -15.47 -18.64
N ILE A 8 -5.22 -15.50 -19.97
CA ILE A 8 -4.22 -14.76 -20.77
C ILE A 8 -4.27 -13.26 -20.44
N LYS A 9 -5.47 -12.70 -20.27
CA LYS A 9 -5.68 -11.29 -19.93
C LYS A 9 -5.02 -10.94 -18.58
N GLU A 10 -5.17 -11.79 -17.57
CA GLU A 10 -4.56 -11.58 -16.24
C GLU A 10 -3.04 -11.72 -16.30
N ILE A 11 -2.52 -12.69 -17.05
CA ILE A 11 -1.07 -12.86 -17.25
C ILE A 11 -0.46 -11.62 -17.89
N ARG A 12 -1.10 -11.08 -18.94
CA ARG A 12 -0.61 -9.88 -19.63
C ARG A 12 -0.73 -8.61 -18.80
N LYS A 13 -1.83 -8.44 -18.04
CA LYS A 13 -1.92 -7.35 -17.06
C LYS A 13 -0.80 -7.43 -16.02
N LYS A 14 -0.56 -8.62 -15.46
CA LYS A 14 0.50 -8.83 -14.48
C LYS A 14 1.88 -8.50 -15.05
N GLU A 15 2.17 -8.94 -16.27
CA GLU A 15 3.42 -8.58 -16.97
C GLU A 15 3.61 -7.06 -17.07
N ILE A 16 2.56 -6.33 -17.45
CA ILE A 16 2.59 -4.85 -17.53
C ILE A 16 2.81 -4.21 -16.16
N LEU A 17 2.11 -4.68 -15.12
CA LEU A 17 2.23 -4.15 -13.77
C LEU A 17 3.62 -4.42 -13.17
N ASP A 18 4.17 -5.62 -13.38
CA ASP A 18 5.52 -5.97 -12.92
C ASP A 18 6.60 -5.15 -13.66
N ALA A 19 6.42 -4.88 -14.96
CA ALA A 19 7.28 -3.95 -15.71
C ALA A 19 7.16 -2.51 -15.19
N ALA A 20 5.93 -2.02 -14.99
CA ALA A 20 5.68 -0.66 -14.54
C ALA A 20 6.27 -0.39 -13.16
N LYS A 21 6.12 -1.32 -12.22
CA LYS A 21 6.70 -1.26 -10.88
C LYS A 21 8.21 -1.04 -10.92
N LYS A 22 8.94 -1.80 -11.75
CA LYS A 22 10.39 -1.61 -11.96
C LYS A 22 10.72 -0.22 -12.49
N VAL A 23 10.00 0.25 -13.51
CA VAL A 23 10.25 1.55 -14.14
C VAL A 23 9.94 2.69 -13.17
N PHE A 24 8.83 2.63 -12.44
CA PHE A 24 8.47 3.62 -11.45
C PHE A 24 9.50 3.68 -10.32
N ILE A 25 9.95 2.55 -9.78
CA ILE A 25 10.99 2.53 -8.75
C ILE A 25 12.30 3.13 -9.27
N ALA A 26 12.69 2.82 -10.51
CA ALA A 26 13.94 3.32 -11.08
C ALA A 26 13.92 4.82 -11.43
N LYS A 27 12.77 5.37 -11.83
CA LYS A 27 12.68 6.72 -12.43
C LYS A 27 11.76 7.69 -11.70
N GLY A 28 10.95 7.21 -10.77
CA GLY A 28 9.80 7.93 -10.23
C GLY A 28 8.65 8.05 -11.24
N PHE A 29 7.50 8.56 -10.78
CA PHE A 29 6.31 8.67 -11.61
C PHE A 29 6.44 9.71 -12.73
N SER A 30 6.86 10.93 -12.40
CA SER A 30 6.87 12.06 -13.35
C SER A 30 7.81 11.89 -14.54
N ALA A 31 8.87 11.08 -14.40
CA ALA A 31 9.83 10.80 -15.47
C ALA A 31 9.53 9.49 -16.23
N THR A 32 8.42 8.82 -15.91
CA THR A 32 8.00 7.57 -16.55
C THR A 32 7.02 7.83 -17.66
N THR A 33 7.28 7.28 -18.84
CA THR A 33 6.36 7.29 -19.99
C THR A 33 5.80 5.90 -20.28
N MET A 34 4.70 5.83 -21.04
CA MET A 34 4.15 4.56 -21.53
C MET A 34 5.20 3.77 -22.32
N GLU A 35 6.00 4.43 -23.17
CA GLU A 35 7.09 3.80 -23.91
C GLU A 35 8.16 3.19 -23.01
N ASN A 36 8.47 3.79 -21.85
CA ASN A 36 9.41 3.19 -20.91
C ASN A 36 8.88 1.85 -20.37
N ILE A 37 7.60 1.78 -20.07
CA ILE A 37 6.99 0.54 -19.54
C ILE A 37 6.85 -0.49 -20.66
N ILE A 38 6.44 -0.09 -21.86
CA ILE A 38 6.31 -0.99 -23.02
C ILE A 38 7.64 -1.69 -23.32
N ALA A 39 8.76 -0.95 -23.26
CA ALA A 39 10.10 -1.48 -23.51
C ALA A 39 10.52 -2.60 -22.53
N GLU A 40 9.92 -2.64 -21.34
CA GLU A 40 10.17 -3.66 -20.31
C GLU A 40 9.21 -4.86 -20.40
N THR A 41 8.36 -4.91 -21.44
CA THR A 41 7.39 -6.00 -21.65
C THR A 41 7.66 -6.75 -22.96
N SER A 42 7.12 -7.97 -23.07
CA SER A 42 7.11 -8.73 -24.32
C SER A 42 5.98 -8.34 -25.29
N LEU A 43 5.14 -7.36 -24.93
CA LEU A 43 3.97 -6.97 -25.72
C LEU A 43 4.37 -6.00 -26.85
N SER A 44 3.64 -6.07 -27.96
CA SER A 44 3.69 -5.01 -28.97
C SER A 44 3.07 -3.71 -28.44
N LYS A 45 3.42 -2.56 -29.03
CA LYS A 45 2.82 -1.26 -28.69
C LYS A 45 1.29 -1.32 -28.68
N GLY A 46 0.69 -1.80 -29.78
CA GLY A 46 -0.77 -1.95 -29.88
C GLY A 46 -1.35 -2.93 -28.85
N GLY A 47 -0.65 -4.04 -28.57
CA GLY A 47 -1.03 -5.01 -27.55
C GLY A 47 -1.03 -4.42 -26.14
N PHE A 48 -0.05 -3.56 -25.81
CA PHE A 48 0.03 -2.88 -24.53
C PHE A 48 -1.13 -1.88 -24.35
N TYR A 49 -1.35 -1.02 -25.34
CA TYR A 49 -2.43 -0.01 -25.30
C TYR A 49 -3.84 -0.60 -25.30
N TYR A 50 -4.00 -1.90 -25.56
CA TYR A 50 -5.26 -2.60 -25.31
C TYR A 50 -5.60 -2.66 -23.80
N TYR A 51 -4.60 -2.76 -22.93
CA TYR A 51 -4.79 -2.92 -21.49
C TYR A 51 -4.81 -1.60 -20.71
N TYR A 52 -3.92 -0.67 -21.05
CA TYR A 52 -3.76 0.60 -20.31
C TYR A 52 -3.65 1.79 -21.27
N LYS A 53 -4.23 2.94 -20.87
CA LYS A 53 -4.24 4.16 -21.67
C LYS A 53 -3.30 5.23 -21.11
N SER A 54 -3.04 5.19 -19.81
CA SER A 54 -2.14 6.12 -19.13
C SER A 54 -1.26 5.42 -18.10
N THR A 55 -0.20 6.11 -17.66
CA THR A 55 0.60 5.69 -16.50
C THR A 55 -0.18 5.83 -15.19
N VAL A 56 -1.18 6.71 -15.14
CA VAL A 56 -2.12 6.87 -14.02
C VAL A 56 -2.95 5.61 -13.85
N ASP A 57 -3.53 5.05 -14.93
CA ASP A 57 -4.33 3.82 -14.88
C ASP A 57 -3.49 2.64 -14.34
N ILE A 58 -2.23 2.56 -14.77
CA ILE A 58 -1.29 1.52 -14.33
C ILE A 58 -0.96 1.70 -12.85
N LEU A 59 -0.63 2.92 -12.43
CA LEU A 59 -0.31 3.22 -11.03
C LEU A 59 -1.52 2.93 -10.12
N HIS A 60 -2.73 3.23 -10.58
CA HIS A 60 -3.97 2.93 -9.87
C HIS A 60 -4.18 1.42 -9.68
N ASP A 61 -4.00 0.60 -10.72
CA ASP A 61 -4.06 -0.86 -10.59
C ASP A 61 -2.93 -1.41 -9.69
N LEU A 62 -1.74 -0.77 -9.66
CA LEU A 62 -0.68 -1.09 -8.69
C LEU A 62 -1.07 -0.75 -7.25
N MET A 63 -1.82 0.33 -7.00
CA MET A 63 -2.35 0.64 -5.66
C MET A 63 -3.30 -0.47 -5.19
N ARG A 64 -4.15 -0.98 -6.09
CA ARG A 64 -5.03 -2.14 -5.80
C ARG A 64 -4.26 -3.43 -5.52
N GLU A 65 -3.17 -3.68 -6.24
CA GLU A 65 -2.25 -4.79 -5.94
C GLU A 65 -1.62 -4.61 -4.55
N GLY A 66 -1.20 -3.39 -4.21
CA GLY A 66 -0.70 -3.01 -2.89
C GLY A 66 -1.72 -3.27 -1.78
N MET A 67 -2.98 -2.86 -1.96
CA MET A 67 -4.07 -3.12 -1.01
C MET A 67 -4.27 -4.62 -0.78
N SER A 68 -4.34 -5.40 -1.86
CA SER A 68 -4.49 -6.86 -1.78
C SER A 68 -3.31 -7.52 -1.05
N TYR A 69 -2.09 -7.04 -1.29
CA TYR A 69 -0.90 -7.46 -0.57
C TYR A 69 -1.01 -7.14 0.94
N ARG A 70 -1.50 -5.96 1.31
CA ARG A 70 -1.69 -5.58 2.73
C ARG A 70 -2.71 -6.45 3.44
N VAL A 71 -3.82 -6.78 2.77
CA VAL A 71 -4.81 -7.74 3.29
C VAL A 71 -4.18 -9.11 3.53
N SER A 72 -3.38 -9.61 2.58
CA SER A 72 -2.65 -10.87 2.76
C SER A 72 -1.72 -10.83 3.95
N LYS A 73 -0.96 -9.73 4.15
CA LYS A 73 -0.05 -9.57 5.29
C LYS A 73 -0.78 -9.52 6.63
N MET A 74 -1.93 -8.85 6.68
CA MET A 74 -2.80 -8.85 7.86
C MET A 74 -3.29 -10.26 8.18
N ASN A 75 -3.77 -11.01 7.18
CA ASN A 75 -4.23 -12.38 7.37
C ASN A 75 -3.11 -13.32 7.82
N GLU A 76 -1.90 -13.18 7.25
CA GLU A 76 -0.71 -13.93 7.67
C GLU A 76 -0.32 -13.63 9.12
N PHE A 77 -0.37 -12.37 9.54
CA PHE A 77 -0.11 -11.98 10.93
C PHE A 77 -1.15 -12.61 11.87
N MET A 78 -2.43 -12.47 11.54
CA MET A 78 -3.54 -12.98 12.35
C MET A 78 -3.54 -14.50 12.49
N ALA A 79 -3.09 -15.25 11.48
CA ALA A 79 -2.98 -16.70 11.54
C ALA A 79 -1.92 -17.18 12.57
N ASN A 80 -0.92 -16.35 12.87
CA ASN A 80 0.18 -16.69 13.76
C ASN A 80 0.05 -16.05 15.16
N TYR A 81 -0.86 -15.09 15.33
CA TYR A 81 -1.04 -14.35 16.57
C TYR A 81 -2.04 -15.05 17.50
N SER A 82 -1.60 -15.41 18.70
CA SER A 82 -2.39 -16.18 19.67
C SER A 82 -3.30 -15.34 20.57
N GLY A 83 -3.17 -14.00 20.57
CA GLY A 83 -3.82 -13.09 21.53
C GLY A 83 -5.13 -12.44 21.06
N GLY A 84 -5.62 -12.75 19.85
CA GLY A 84 -6.72 -11.99 19.24
C GLY A 84 -6.30 -10.60 18.75
N LEU A 85 -7.25 -9.81 18.22
CA LEU A 85 -6.99 -8.43 17.76
C LEU A 85 -6.96 -7.46 18.95
N ASP A 86 -5.87 -7.49 19.72
CA ASP A 86 -5.62 -6.54 20.81
C ASP A 86 -4.80 -5.31 20.33
N LYS A 87 -4.68 -4.29 21.19
CA LYS A 87 -3.89 -3.07 20.88
C LYS A 87 -2.42 -3.37 20.57
N GLN A 88 -1.87 -4.46 21.09
CA GLN A 88 -0.48 -4.86 20.84
C GLN A 88 -0.34 -5.40 19.40
N ALA A 89 -1.20 -6.34 19.01
CA ALA A 89 -1.29 -6.87 17.65
C ALA A 89 -1.45 -5.74 16.63
N LEU A 90 -2.38 -4.83 16.92
CA LEU A 90 -2.67 -3.69 16.07
C LEU A 90 -1.46 -2.75 15.92
N ALA A 91 -0.77 -2.44 17.01
CA ALA A 91 0.43 -1.62 16.97
C ALA A 91 1.54 -2.29 16.15
N GLU A 92 1.74 -3.59 16.32
CA GLU A 92 2.72 -4.36 15.52
C GLU A 92 2.38 -4.34 14.04
N MET A 93 1.12 -4.54 13.67
CA MET A 93 0.66 -4.50 12.28
C MET A 93 0.87 -3.12 11.63
N LEU A 94 0.62 -2.02 12.36
CA LEU A 94 0.89 -0.67 11.85
C LEU A 94 2.39 -0.42 11.69
N VAL A 95 3.20 -0.87 12.64
CA VAL A 95 4.66 -0.72 12.55
C VAL A 95 5.21 -1.55 11.39
N ASP A 96 4.72 -2.75 11.19
CA ASP A 96 5.10 -3.59 10.05
C ASP A 96 4.62 -2.99 8.72
N LYS A 97 3.52 -2.24 8.72
CA LYS A 97 3.12 -1.42 7.56
C LYS A 97 4.12 -0.28 7.32
N MET A 98 4.42 0.52 8.34
CA MET A 98 5.33 1.66 8.21
C MET A 98 6.74 1.27 7.76
N LEU A 99 7.19 0.06 8.14
CA LEU A 99 8.53 -0.44 7.88
C LEU A 99 8.56 -1.53 6.80
N ASP A 100 7.49 -1.71 6.02
CA ASP A 100 7.41 -2.69 4.94
C ASP A 100 8.46 -2.40 3.85
N GLU A 101 9.28 -3.39 3.55
CA GLU A 101 10.32 -3.35 2.51
C GLU A 101 9.86 -4.20 1.32
N SER A 102 8.92 -3.66 0.55
CA SER A 102 8.46 -4.25 -0.69
C SER A 102 8.40 -3.22 -1.81
N ASP A 103 8.56 -3.69 -3.04
CA ASP A 103 8.38 -2.86 -4.24
C ASP A 103 7.02 -2.14 -4.25
N LEU A 104 5.97 -2.78 -3.71
CA LEU A 104 4.63 -2.17 -3.62
C LEU A 104 4.60 -0.99 -2.65
N MET A 105 5.37 -1.06 -1.55
CA MET A 105 5.52 0.06 -0.64
C MET A 105 6.30 1.22 -1.28
N SER A 106 7.39 0.93 -1.99
CA SER A 106 8.12 1.95 -2.74
C SER A 106 7.24 2.63 -3.80
N VAL A 107 6.42 1.87 -4.51
CA VAL A 107 5.44 2.42 -5.47
C VAL A 107 4.38 3.28 -4.78
N TYR A 108 3.90 2.88 -3.59
CA TYR A 108 2.97 3.71 -2.80
C TYR A 108 3.60 5.05 -2.42
N VAL A 109 4.86 5.06 -1.98
CA VAL A 109 5.56 6.31 -1.67
C VAL A 109 5.76 7.18 -2.90
N ILE A 110 6.07 6.60 -4.07
CA ILE A 110 6.12 7.31 -5.35
C ILE A 110 4.75 7.94 -5.68
N TYR A 111 3.66 7.22 -5.45
CA TYR A 111 2.31 7.76 -5.60
C TYR A 111 2.10 8.99 -4.69
N LEU A 112 2.45 8.89 -3.40
CA LEU A 112 2.34 10.01 -2.45
C LEU A 112 3.13 11.24 -2.89
N GLN A 113 4.34 11.06 -3.41
CA GLN A 113 5.15 12.16 -3.94
C GLN A 113 4.49 12.81 -5.16
N ALA A 114 3.90 11.99 -6.04
CA ALA A 114 3.27 12.47 -7.27
C ALA A 114 2.01 13.31 -7.01
N LEU A 115 1.30 13.10 -5.88
CA LEU A 115 0.13 13.89 -5.47
C LEU A 115 0.40 15.40 -5.46
N LYS A 116 1.64 15.82 -5.18
CA LYS A 116 2.02 17.24 -5.14
C LYS A 116 1.80 17.93 -6.49
N ASN A 117 2.14 17.25 -7.59
CA ASN A 117 2.23 17.86 -8.92
C ASN A 117 1.29 17.22 -9.95
N ASN A 118 0.43 16.29 -9.55
CA ASN A 118 -0.52 15.62 -10.43
C ASN A 118 -1.94 15.68 -9.83
N THR A 119 -2.81 16.48 -10.45
CA THR A 119 -4.19 16.66 -9.99
C THR A 119 -5.04 15.41 -10.20
N GLU A 120 -4.84 14.69 -11.31
CA GLU A 120 -5.57 13.45 -11.60
C GLU A 120 -5.34 12.38 -10.51
N LEU A 121 -4.09 12.19 -10.07
CA LEU A 121 -3.78 11.28 -8.97
C LEU A 121 -4.36 11.76 -7.63
N ARG A 122 -4.42 13.08 -7.42
CA ARG A 122 -5.02 13.66 -6.21
C ARG A 122 -6.53 13.42 -6.17
N ASP A 123 -7.20 13.55 -7.30
CA ASP A 123 -8.64 13.32 -7.42
C ASP A 123 -8.99 11.83 -7.29
N LEU A 124 -8.04 10.93 -7.61
CA LEU A 124 -8.17 9.49 -7.38
C LEU A 124 -7.88 9.05 -5.94
N TYR A 125 -7.22 9.88 -5.12
CA TYR A 125 -6.84 9.50 -3.76
C TYR A 125 -8.05 9.13 -2.87
N PRO A 126 -9.15 9.90 -2.84
CA PRO A 126 -10.32 9.55 -2.06
C PRO A 126 -10.94 8.21 -2.47
N VAL A 127 -10.94 7.91 -3.77
CA VAL A 127 -11.46 6.63 -4.31
C VAL A 127 -10.62 5.46 -3.80
N LEU A 128 -9.30 5.57 -3.80
CA LEU A 128 -8.42 4.54 -3.26
C LEU A 128 -8.59 4.33 -1.76
N VAL A 129 -8.83 5.42 -1.01
CA VAL A 129 -9.10 5.35 0.43
C VAL A 129 -10.42 4.62 0.69
N GLU A 130 -11.47 4.95 -0.06
CA GLU A 130 -12.78 4.28 0.01
C GLU A 130 -12.66 2.79 -0.34
N GLU A 131 -11.98 2.44 -1.44
CA GLU A 131 -11.71 1.05 -1.83
C GLU A 131 -10.94 0.29 -0.74
N THR A 132 -10.00 0.94 -0.05
CA THR A 132 -9.25 0.33 1.06
C THR A 132 -10.17 0.03 2.24
N LEU A 133 -11.03 0.98 2.62
CA LEU A 133 -11.96 0.82 3.73
C LEU A 133 -12.92 -0.35 3.46
N ASP A 134 -13.52 -0.42 2.28
CA ASP A 134 -14.44 -1.49 1.89
C ASP A 134 -13.80 -2.88 1.96
N LEU A 135 -12.57 -3.03 1.46
CA LEU A 135 -11.83 -4.29 1.53
C LEU A 135 -11.55 -4.71 2.97
N THR A 136 -11.22 -3.75 3.84
CA THR A 136 -10.99 -4.05 5.26
C THR A 136 -12.29 -4.40 6.01
N HIS A 137 -13.41 -3.75 5.69
CA HIS A 137 -14.71 -4.08 6.29
C HIS A 137 -15.23 -5.47 5.88
N ALA A 138 -14.97 -5.90 4.65
CA ALA A 138 -15.39 -7.22 4.15
C ALA A 138 -14.66 -8.40 4.81
N ASP A 139 -13.38 -8.23 5.15
CA ASP A 139 -12.56 -9.30 5.74
C ASP A 139 -12.59 -9.31 7.29
N MET A 140 -12.89 -8.18 7.94
CA MET A 140 -12.88 -8.04 9.40
C MET A 140 -14.22 -8.34 10.08
N THR A 141 -14.90 -9.41 9.65
CA THR A 141 -16.22 -9.81 10.20
C THR A 141 -16.23 -10.23 11.68
N ASN A 142 -15.08 -10.30 12.35
CA ASN A 142 -14.95 -10.68 13.76
C ASN A 142 -14.28 -9.62 14.66
N ALA A 143 -13.90 -8.45 14.12
CA ALA A 143 -13.33 -7.38 14.92
C ALA A 143 -14.42 -6.41 15.37
N SER A 144 -14.33 -5.90 16.60
CA SER A 144 -15.19 -4.78 17.01
C SER A 144 -14.82 -3.58 16.16
N ILE A 145 -15.76 -3.10 15.34
CA ILE A 145 -15.58 -2.00 14.39
C ILE A 145 -15.03 -0.73 15.08
N GLY A 146 -15.28 -0.57 16.39
CA GLY A 146 -14.82 0.56 17.20
C GLY A 146 -13.32 0.60 17.44
N ASP A 147 -12.62 -0.54 17.45
CA ASP A 147 -11.16 -0.60 17.64
C ASP A 147 -10.41 -0.09 16.39
N PHE A 148 -11.09 -0.08 15.23
CA PHE A 148 -10.50 0.32 13.96
C PHE A 148 -10.65 1.81 13.61
N GLU A 149 -11.51 2.55 14.31
CA GLU A 149 -11.72 3.99 14.03
C GLU A 149 -10.46 4.83 14.32
N CYS A 150 -9.61 4.40 15.26
CA CYS A 150 -8.35 5.08 15.55
C CYS A 150 -7.34 5.01 14.39
N PHE A 151 -7.41 3.98 13.54
CA PHE A 151 -6.58 3.84 12.33
C PHE A 151 -6.99 4.77 11.20
N ALA A 152 -8.29 5.05 11.13
CA ALA A 152 -8.90 5.82 10.07
C ALA A 152 -8.86 7.33 10.33
N THR A 153 -8.19 7.77 11.40
CA THR A 153 -7.97 9.20 11.58
C THR A 153 -6.97 9.72 10.57
N ASP A 154 -7.24 10.92 10.05
CA ASP A 154 -6.32 11.64 9.17
C ASP A 154 -4.92 11.75 9.80
N PHE A 155 -4.86 12.01 11.12
CA PHE A 155 -3.59 12.11 11.83
C PHE A 155 -2.74 10.84 11.73
N MET A 156 -3.30 9.66 12.04
CA MET A 156 -2.55 8.41 12.00
C MET A 156 -2.11 8.08 10.57
N MET A 157 -2.99 8.31 9.58
CA MET A 157 -2.65 8.14 8.17
C MET A 157 -1.46 9.02 7.76
N TYR A 158 -1.50 10.33 8.03
CA TYR A 158 -0.41 11.24 7.68
C TYR A 158 0.88 10.97 8.47
N PHE A 159 0.76 10.56 9.74
CA PHE A 159 1.89 10.14 10.56
C PHE A 159 2.62 8.96 9.92
N MET A 160 1.89 7.88 9.60
CA MET A 160 2.47 6.71 8.94
C MET A 160 3.08 7.07 7.58
N ASN A 161 2.38 7.88 6.78
CA ASN A 161 2.88 8.33 5.48
C ASN A 161 4.21 9.08 5.60
N THR A 162 4.38 9.88 6.65
CA THR A 162 5.64 10.59 6.93
C THR A 162 6.77 9.61 7.24
N ILE A 163 6.51 8.56 8.03
CA ILE A 163 7.51 7.52 8.33
C ILE A 163 7.90 6.76 7.06
N MET A 164 6.91 6.35 6.25
CA MET A 164 7.14 5.64 4.98
C MET A 164 7.93 6.50 3.98
N LEU A 165 7.60 7.80 3.87
CA LEU A 165 8.39 8.76 3.09
C LEU A 165 9.82 8.88 3.63
N GLY A 166 10.01 8.90 4.95
CA GLY A 166 11.33 8.91 5.57
C GLY A 166 12.17 7.68 5.22
N CYS A 167 11.56 6.49 5.21
CA CYS A 167 12.22 5.26 4.80
C CYS A 167 12.75 5.33 3.36
N GLU A 168 11.92 5.75 2.40
CA GLU A 168 12.27 5.70 0.98
C GLU A 168 13.08 6.92 0.48
N ILE A 169 12.87 8.11 1.08
CA ILE A 169 13.53 9.35 0.63
C ILE A 169 14.83 9.61 1.38
N LEU A 170 14.82 9.36 2.70
CA LEU A 170 15.95 9.69 3.58
C LEU A 170 16.80 8.46 3.92
N ASP A 171 16.48 7.29 3.34
CA ASP A 171 17.13 6.01 3.63
C ASP A 171 17.11 5.68 5.14
N ALA A 172 16.04 6.10 5.84
CA ALA A 172 15.95 5.99 7.29
C ALA A 172 15.55 4.57 7.78
N ARG A 173 15.26 3.65 6.85
CA ARG A 173 14.63 2.35 7.14
C ARG A 173 15.44 1.52 8.13
N GLU A 174 16.75 1.38 7.92
CA GLU A 174 17.60 0.58 8.81
C GLU A 174 17.57 1.13 10.26
N ILE A 175 17.60 2.45 10.40
CA ILE A 175 17.54 3.13 11.70
C ILE A 175 16.17 2.90 12.35
N PHE A 176 15.08 3.01 11.59
CA PHE A 176 13.74 2.81 12.12
C PHE A 176 13.46 1.35 12.50
N VAL A 177 13.95 0.39 11.72
CA VAL A 177 13.89 -1.05 12.06
C VAL A 177 14.63 -1.36 13.35
N LYS A 178 15.84 -0.80 13.56
CA LYS A 178 16.57 -0.92 14.84
C LYS A 178 15.77 -0.39 16.03
N ASN A 179 14.87 0.58 15.79
CA ASN A 179 14.02 1.20 16.79
C ASN A 179 12.56 0.70 16.73
N ARG A 180 12.27 -0.46 16.11
CA ARG A 180 10.90 -0.99 15.94
C ARG A 180 10.09 -1.00 17.24
N LYS A 181 10.69 -1.43 18.36
CA LYS A 181 10.01 -1.47 19.67
C LYS A 181 9.52 -0.11 20.12
N PHE A 182 10.29 0.95 19.87
CA PHE A 182 9.88 2.32 20.19
C PHE A 182 8.64 2.73 19.40
N PHE A 183 8.59 2.43 18.10
CA PHE A 183 7.40 2.71 17.29
C PHE A 183 6.15 2.00 17.81
N ILE A 184 6.27 0.74 18.24
CA ILE A 184 5.12 0.00 18.80
C ILE A 184 4.57 0.73 20.04
N GLU A 185 5.44 1.17 20.94
CA GLU A 185 5.02 1.91 22.13
C GLU A 185 4.42 3.29 21.80
N VAL A 186 4.96 4.00 20.81
CA VAL A 186 4.37 5.27 20.32
C VAL A 186 2.95 5.05 19.79
N ILE A 187 2.74 3.99 19.01
CA ILE A 187 1.43 3.66 18.45
C ILE A 187 0.44 3.25 19.56
N LYS A 188 0.87 2.47 20.54
CA LYS A 188 0.04 2.12 21.70
C LYS A 188 -0.35 3.34 22.51
N LEU A 189 0.59 4.26 22.74
CA LEU A 189 0.31 5.54 23.41
C LEU A 189 -0.74 6.35 22.66
N TYR A 190 -0.71 6.33 21.33
CA TYR A 190 -1.75 6.97 20.52
C TYR A 190 -3.13 6.33 20.73
N PHE A 191 -3.23 4.99 20.77
CA PHE A 191 -4.51 4.33 21.06
C PHE A 191 -5.04 4.69 22.45
N GLU A 192 -4.17 4.78 23.47
CA GLU A 192 -4.57 5.22 24.80
C GLU A 192 -5.04 6.68 24.86
N TYR A 193 -4.46 7.55 24.03
CA TYR A 193 -4.89 8.93 23.90
C TYR A 193 -6.26 9.04 23.23
N TYR A 194 -6.44 8.35 22.10
CA TYR A 194 -7.67 8.39 21.32
C TYR A 194 -8.89 7.88 22.12
N ASP A 195 -8.72 6.80 22.89
CA ASP A 195 -9.79 6.27 23.74
C ASP A 195 -10.22 7.19 24.87
N LYS A 196 -9.35 8.12 25.32
CA LYS A 196 -9.67 9.10 26.38
C LYS A 196 -10.43 10.31 25.87
N GLU A 197 -10.36 10.58 24.56
CA GLU A 197 -11.05 11.72 23.93
C GLU A 197 -12.43 11.34 23.34
N LYS A 198 -12.80 10.06 23.37
CA LYS A 198 -14.16 9.56 23.12
C LYS A 198 -15.00 9.57 24.38
#